data_AF-A0A3D3VWC3-F1
#
_entry.id   AF-A0A3D3VWC3-F1
#
_cell.length_a   1.000
_cell.length_b   1.000
_cell.length_c   1.000
_cell.angle_alpha   90.00
_cell.angle_beta   90.00
_cell.angle_gamma   90.00
#
_symmetry.space_group_name_H-M   'P 1'
#
loop_
_entity.id
_entity.type
_entity.pdbx_description
1 polymer ?
#
loop_
_entity_poly.entity_id
_entity_poly.type
_entity_poly.pdbx_seq_one_letter_code
_entity_poly.pdbx_strand_id
1 'polypeptide(L)'
;MLDRIKLSVGLIMSSGIPYEFRTTVVPGIHTEKDFEEIAKWIKGAKAYYLQEYREGKILDNKLKKKTKGKKINLEKIMKDIEGNFGKMGIRR
;
A
#
# COMPACT_ATOMS: atom_id res chain seq x y z
N MET A 1 20.72 2.99 -1.28
CA MET A 1 19.75 1.89 -1.50
C MET A 1 18.36 2.43 -1.81
N LEU A 2 17.84 3.39 -1.02
CA LEU A 2 16.55 4.03 -1.27
C LEU A 2 16.47 4.75 -2.64
N ASP A 3 17.57 5.32 -3.14
CA ASP A 3 17.57 6.03 -4.42
C ASP A 3 17.27 5.11 -5.61
N ARG A 4 17.75 3.85 -5.57
CA ARG A 4 17.44 2.86 -6.60
C ARG A 4 15.96 2.49 -6.62
N ILE A 5 15.33 2.45 -5.46
CA ILE A 5 13.88 2.19 -5.34
C ILE A 5 13.11 3.37 -5.96
N LYS A 6 13.47 4.61 -5.61
CA LYS A 6 12.84 5.81 -6.18
C LYS A 6 12.99 5.88 -7.70
N LEU A 7 14.20 5.57 -8.21
CA LEU A 7 14.45 5.49 -9.66
C LEU A 7 13.56 4.43 -10.32
N SER A 8 13.46 3.23 -9.74
CA SER A 8 12.62 2.17 -10.28
C SER A 8 11.13 2.55 -10.30
N VAL A 9 10.64 3.20 -9.24
CA VAL A 9 9.25 3.70 -9.18
C VAL A 9 9.01 4.72 -10.29
N GLY A 10 9.92 5.67 -10.46
CA GLY A 10 9.85 6.67 -11.53
C GLY A 10 9.81 6.03 -12.92
N LEU A 11 10.70 5.07 -13.18
CA LEU A 11 10.74 4.33 -14.45
C LEU A 11 9.42 3.60 -14.74
N ILE A 12 8.84 2.92 -13.74
CA ILE A 12 7.55 2.24 -13.91
C ILE A 12 6.46 3.27 -14.24
N MET A 13 6.41 4.38 -13.50
CA MET A 13 5.39 5.41 -13.70
C MET A 13 5.46 6.07 -15.08
N SER A 14 6.67 6.26 -15.62
CA SER A 14 6.90 6.86 -16.95
C SER A 14 6.98 5.86 -18.12
N SER A 15 6.96 4.55 -17.84
CA SER A 15 7.22 3.50 -18.85
C SER A 15 6.18 3.38 -19.98
N GLY A 16 5.01 4.00 -19.83
CA GLY A 16 3.91 3.86 -20.78
C GLY A 16 3.12 2.54 -20.67
N ILE A 17 3.67 1.50 -20.05
CA ILE A 17 3.01 0.18 -19.94
C ILE A 17 1.92 0.17 -18.85
N PRO A 18 1.01 -0.82 -18.87
CA PRO A 18 0.08 -1.07 -17.77
C PRO A 18 0.82 -1.60 -16.53
N TYR A 19 0.52 -1.04 -15.36
CA TYR A 19 1.08 -1.47 -14.07
C TYR A 19 0.11 -1.22 -12.93
N GLU A 20 0.35 -1.86 -11.80
CA GLU A 20 -0.28 -1.53 -10.51
C GLU A 20 0.78 -1.53 -9.40
N PHE A 21 0.70 -0.55 -8.51
CA PHE A 21 1.34 -0.64 -7.20
C PHE A 21 0.40 -1.32 -6.21
N ARG A 22 0.95 -2.04 -5.24
CA ARG A 22 0.16 -2.73 -4.21
C ARG A 22 0.88 -2.72 -2.86
N THR A 23 0.12 -2.46 -1.80
CA THR A 23 0.62 -2.51 -0.43
C THR A 23 -0.28 -3.39 0.43
N THR A 24 0.31 -4.33 1.17
CA THR A 24 -0.41 -5.13 2.18
C THR A 24 -0.61 -4.31 3.44
N VAL A 25 -1.86 -4.05 3.79
CA VAL A 25 -2.25 -3.24 4.93
C VAL A 25 -2.21 -4.08 6.21
N VAL A 26 -1.07 -4.09 6.89
CA VAL A 26 -0.86 -4.85 8.13
C VAL A 26 -1.27 -4.04 9.38
N PRO A 27 -2.34 -4.43 10.11
CA PRO A 27 -2.76 -3.74 11.32
C PRO A 27 -1.68 -3.76 12.41
N GLY A 28 -1.47 -2.62 13.08
CA GLY A 28 -0.50 -2.53 14.17
C GLY A 28 0.96 -2.43 13.76
N ILE A 29 1.23 -2.45 12.46
CA ILE A 29 2.52 -2.08 11.86
C ILE A 29 2.33 -0.77 11.11
N HIS A 30 1.30 -0.71 10.26
CA HIS A 30 0.95 0.51 9.55
C HIS A 30 -0.10 1.32 10.32
N THR A 31 -0.06 2.62 10.06
CA THR A 31 -1.01 3.66 10.44
C THR A 31 -1.59 4.29 9.18
N GLU A 32 -2.68 5.03 9.30
CA GLU A 32 -3.28 5.76 8.16
C GLU A 32 -2.28 6.75 7.53
N LYS A 33 -1.49 7.43 8.38
CA LYS A 33 -0.45 8.37 7.95
C LYS A 33 0.59 7.75 7.03
N ASP A 34 0.95 6.48 7.24
CA ASP A 34 1.90 5.79 6.35
C ASP A 34 1.37 5.73 4.92
N PHE A 35 0.05 5.56 4.75
CA PHE A 35 -0.58 5.53 3.43
C PHE A 35 -0.72 6.92 2.81
N GLU A 36 -0.92 7.96 3.61
CA GLU A 36 -0.85 9.34 3.14
C GLU A 36 0.54 9.67 2.58
N GLU A 37 1.61 9.26 3.28
CA GLU A 37 2.99 9.48 2.83
C GLU A 37 3.31 8.66 1.58
N ILE A 38 2.86 7.39 1.49
CA ILE A 38 2.95 6.59 0.26
C ILE A 38 2.20 7.29 -0.87
N ALA A 39 0.98 7.78 -0.63
CA ALA A 39 0.16 8.43 -1.65
C ALA A 39 0.80 9.70 -2.20
N LYS A 40 1.42 10.51 -1.33
CA LYS A 40 2.22 11.67 -1.74
C LYS A 40 3.41 11.25 -2.60
N TRP A 41 4.10 10.17 -2.22
CA TRP A 41 5.29 9.70 -2.94
C TRP A 41 4.98 9.19 -4.35
N ILE A 42 3.92 8.39 -4.51
CA ILE A 42 3.53 7.80 -5.81
C ILE A 42 2.35 8.51 -6.48
N LYS A 43 2.12 9.78 -6.15
CA LYS A 43 1.02 10.58 -6.70
C LYS A 43 1.04 10.58 -8.23
N GLY A 44 -0.12 10.38 -8.85
CA GLY A 44 -0.27 10.28 -10.30
C GLY A 44 -0.04 8.88 -10.88
N ALA A 45 0.21 7.87 -10.04
CA ALA A 45 0.31 6.49 -10.51
C ALA A 45 -1.01 6.02 -11.16
N LYS A 46 -0.89 5.22 -12.21
CA LYS A 46 -2.02 4.72 -12.99
C LYS A 46 -2.95 3.82 -12.17
N ALA A 47 -2.39 2.98 -11.30
CA ALA A 47 -3.17 2.13 -10.42
C ALA A 47 -2.47 1.84 -9.08
N TYR A 48 -3.23 1.89 -7.98
CA TYR A 48 -2.76 1.52 -6.65
C TYR A 48 -3.80 0.67 -5.90
N TYR A 49 -3.39 -0.43 -5.26
CA TYR A 49 -4.29 -1.30 -4.51
C TYR A 49 -3.85 -1.54 -3.08
N LEU A 50 -4.81 -1.47 -2.17
CA LEU A 50 -4.64 -1.89 -0.79
C LEU A 50 -5.01 -3.37 -0.68
N GLN A 51 -4.05 -4.19 -0.25
CA GLN A 51 -4.24 -5.61 -0.04
C GLN A 51 -4.56 -5.88 1.43
N GLU A 52 -5.64 -6.62 1.70
CA GLU A 52 -5.98 -7.06 3.05
C GLU A 52 -4.92 -8.03 3.58
N TYR A 53 -4.44 -7.79 4.79
CA TYR A 53 -3.55 -8.71 5.48
C TYR A 53 -4.32 -9.93 6.00
N ARG A 54 -3.84 -11.13 5.66
CA ARG A 54 -4.39 -12.41 6.13
C ARG A 54 -3.34 -13.17 6.94
N GLU A 55 -3.70 -13.62 8.15
CA GLU A 55 -2.78 -14.32 9.06
C GLU A 55 -2.43 -15.77 8.65
N GLY A 56 -2.94 -16.25 7.51
CA GLY A 56 -2.84 -17.65 7.09
C GLY A 56 -1.41 -18.13 6.79
N LYS A 57 -0.65 -17.39 5.97
CA LYS A 57 0.76 -17.70 5.66
C LYS A 57 1.64 -16.53 6.05
N ILE A 58 2.28 -16.65 7.21
CA ILE A 58 3.26 -15.67 7.69
C ILE A 58 4.60 -16.34 7.91
N LEU A 59 5.68 -15.60 7.64
CA LEU A 59 7.04 -16.09 7.82
C LEU A 59 7.48 -16.03 9.29
N ASP A 60 7.09 -14.96 10.01
CA ASP A 60 7.44 -14.77 11.42
C ASP A 60 6.17 -14.71 12.29
N ASN A 61 6.04 -15.67 13.22
CA ASN A 61 4.95 -15.73 14.18
C ASN A 61 4.88 -14.51 15.13
N LYS A 62 5.94 -13.71 15.26
CA LYS A 62 5.90 -12.44 16.01
C LYS A 62 4.93 -11.44 15.38
N LEU A 63 4.66 -11.54 14.07
CA LEU A 63 3.67 -10.70 13.41
C LEU A 63 2.27 -10.92 13.96
N LYS A 64 1.89 -12.18 14.28
CA LYS A 64 0.59 -12.48 14.92
C LYS A 64 0.42 -11.71 16.22
N LYS A 65 1.47 -11.61 17.04
CA LYS A 65 1.39 -10.86 18.30
C LYS A 65 1.17 -9.37 18.06
N LYS A 66 1.76 -8.80 17.00
CA LYS A 66 1.61 -7.39 16.65
C LYS A 66 0.25 -7.06 16.03
N THR A 67 -0.34 -7.99 15.29
CA THR A 67 -1.63 -7.83 14.59
C THR A 67 -2.84 -8.24 15.43
N LYS A 68 -2.66 -9.12 16.42
CA LYS A 68 -3.73 -9.66 17.26
C LYS A 68 -4.60 -8.55 17.87
N GLY A 69 -5.90 -8.60 17.58
CA GLY A 69 -6.90 -7.66 18.11
C GLY A 69 -6.84 -6.26 17.49
N LYS A 70 -5.91 -5.99 16.58
CA LYS A 70 -5.82 -4.70 15.89
C LYS A 70 -6.57 -4.75 14.57
N LYS A 71 -7.19 -3.62 14.25
CA LYS A 71 -7.88 -3.39 12.99
C LYS A 71 -7.37 -2.10 12.39
N ILE A 72 -7.41 -2.04 11.07
CA ILE A 72 -7.16 -0.84 10.30
C ILE A 72 -8.22 -0.80 9.20
N ASN A 73 -8.79 0.38 8.96
CA ASN A 73 -9.94 0.51 8.07
C ASN A 73 -9.44 0.75 6.64
N LEU A 74 -9.50 -0.28 5.80
CA LEU A 74 -9.03 -0.19 4.42
C LEU A 74 -9.88 0.77 3.60
N GLU A 75 -11.20 0.76 3.80
CA GLU A 75 -12.14 1.63 3.10
C GLU A 75 -11.88 3.10 3.41
N LYS A 76 -11.57 3.43 4.67
CA LYS A 76 -11.20 4.79 5.07
C LYS A 76 -9.89 5.22 4.42
N ILE A 77 -8.83 4.40 4.52
CA ILE A 77 -7.54 4.72 3.88
C ILE A 77 -7.73 4.94 2.38
N MET A 78 -8.49 4.08 1.71
CA MET A 78 -8.80 4.22 0.30
C MET A 78 -9.45 5.57 0.01
N LYS A 79 -10.51 5.92 0.74
CA LYS A 79 -11.23 7.19 0.58
C LYS A 79 -10.32 8.41 0.77
N ASP A 80 -9.39 8.34 1.72
CA ASP A 80 -8.51 9.46 2.04
C ASP A 80 -7.45 9.73 0.95
N ILE A 81 -7.08 8.70 0.16
CA ILE A 81 -5.98 8.82 -0.81
C ILE A 81 -6.37 8.55 -2.27
N GLU A 82 -7.59 8.07 -2.57
CA GLU A 82 -8.02 7.67 -3.91
C GLU A 82 -7.87 8.76 -4.97
N GLY A 83 -8.05 10.03 -4.59
CA GLY A 83 -7.90 11.18 -5.49
C GLY A 83 -6.47 11.39 -6.03
N ASN A 84 -5.48 10.63 -5.57
CA ASN A 84 -4.10 10.72 -6.04
C ASN A 84 -3.80 9.80 -7.24
N PHE A 85 -4.71 8.91 -7.62
CA PHE A 85 -4.43 7.82 -8.56
C PHE A 85 -5.46 7.72 -9.68
N GLY A 86 -5.05 7.20 -10.84
CA GLY A 86 -5.98 6.95 -11.95
C GLY A 86 -6.99 5.84 -11.65
N LYS A 87 -6.56 4.81 -10.93
CA LYS A 87 -7.41 3.73 -10.43
C LYS A 87 -6.97 3.33 -9.03
N MET A 88 -7.93 3.16 -8.13
CA MET A 88 -7.66 2.63 -6.80
C MET A 88 -8.67 1.56 -6.42
N GLY A 89 -8.27 0.62 -5.55
CA GLY A 89 -9.20 -0.38 -5.01
C GLY A 89 -8.62 -1.18 -3.85
N ILE A 90 -9.48 -1.98 -3.24
CA ILE A 90 -9.10 -2.95 -2.20
C ILE A 90 -9.13 -4.36 -2.81
N ARG A 91 -8.09 -5.14 -2.53
CA ARG A 91 -8.01 -6.57 -2.87
C ARG A 91 -8.03 -7.38 -1.58
N ARG A 92 -9.02 -8.28 -1.45
CA ARG A 92 -9.18 -9.15 -0.30
C ARG A 92 -8.58 -10.52 -0.57
#